data_AF-A0A3B9XX37-F1
#
_entry.id   AF-A0A3B9XX37-F1
#
_cell.length_a   1.000
_cell.length_b   1.000
_cell.length_c   1.000
_cell.angle_alpha   90.00
_cell.angle_beta   90.00
_cell.angle_gamma   90.00
#
_symmetry.space_group_name_H-M   'P 1'
#
loop_
_entity.id
_entity.type
_entity.pdbx_description
1 polymer ?
#
loop_
_entity_poly.entity_id
_entity_poly.type
_entity_poly.pdbx_seq_one_letter_code
_entity_poly.pdbx_strand_id
1 'polypeptide(L)' 'KREQEIKRVESKLNNPKFVDRAPADVVEKEKQKISEHQAALKELQTQMNKIKAL' A
#
# COMPACT_ATOMS: atom_id res chain seq x y z
N LYS A 1 -3.66 -1.74 11.33
CA LYS A 1 -4.70 -1.42 10.33
C LYS A 1 -4.10 -1.07 8.96
N ARG A 2 -3.22 -0.06 8.82
CA ARG A 2 -2.63 0.34 7.52
C ARG A 2 -1.79 -0.75 6.84
N GLU A 3 -0.96 -1.48 7.57
CA GLU A 3 -0.17 -2.62 7.04
C GLU A 3 -1.03 -3.76 6.49
N GLN A 4 -2.15 -4.05 7.15
CA GLN A 4 -3.08 -5.09 6.70
C GLN A 4 -3.79 -4.68 5.41
N GLU A 5 -4.17 -3.41 5.28
CA GLU A 5 -4.76 -2.87 4.05
C GLU A 5 -3.75 -2.89 2.90
N ILE A 6 -2.49 -2.48 3.15
CA ILE A 6 -1.39 -2.61 2.17
C ILE A 6 -1.28 -4.05 1.69
N LYS A 7 -1.13 -5.02 2.60
CA LYS A 7 -1.02 -6.45 2.25
C LYS A 7 -2.22 -6.97 1.44
N ARG A 8 -3.44 -6.56 1.79
CA ARG A 8 -4.65 -6.97 1.07
C ARG A 8 -4.68 -6.42 -0.35
N VAL A 9 -4.33 -5.15 -0.53
CA VAL A 9 -4.30 -4.51 -1.85
C VAL A 9 -3.15 -5.07 -2.69
N GLU A 10 -1.97 -5.27 -2.11
CA GLU A 10 -0.84 -5.98 -2.74
C GLU A 10 -1.25 -7.38 -3.23
N SER A 11 -1.97 -8.15 -2.41
CA SER A 11 -2.44 -9.48 -2.79
C SER A 11 -3.42 -9.44 -3.97
N LYS A 12 -4.27 -8.41 -4.05
CA LYS A 12 -5.18 -8.21 -5.19
C LYS A 12 -4.40 -7.83 -6.45
N LEU A 13 -3.47 -6.88 -6.34
CA LEU A 13 -2.67 -6.40 -7.47
C LEU A 13 -1.65 -7.44 -7.97
N ASN A 14 -1.17 -8.33 -7.10
CA ASN A 14 -0.32 -9.46 -7.50
C ASN A 14 -1.11 -10.63 -8.10
N ASN A 15 -2.45 -10.62 -8.03
CA ASN A 15 -3.28 -11.65 -8.66
C ASN A 15 -3.54 -11.26 -10.12
N PRO A 16 -2.98 -11.97 -11.11
CA PRO A 16 -3.19 -11.65 -12.52
C PRO A 16 -4.66 -11.69 -12.91
N LYS A 17 -5.45 -12.62 -12.31
CA LYS A 17 -6.90 -12.69 -12.56
C LYS A 17 -7.64 -11.44 -12.11
N PHE A 18 -7.12 -10.71 -11.12
CA PHE A 18 -7.70 -9.44 -10.69
C PHE A 18 -7.27 -8.32 -11.64
N VAL A 19 -5.97 -8.23 -11.98
CA VAL A 19 -5.45 -7.21 -12.91
C VAL A 19 -6.05 -7.34 -14.31
N ASP A 20 -6.23 -8.56 -14.80
CA ASP A 20 -6.72 -8.84 -16.15
C ASP A 20 -8.25 -8.69 -16.28
N ARG A 21 -8.99 -8.80 -15.16
CA ARG A 21 -10.47 -8.75 -15.16
C ARG A 21 -11.03 -7.46 -14.57
N ALA A 22 -10.26 -6.76 -13.74
CA ALA A 22 -10.68 -5.49 -13.18
C ALA A 22 -10.46 -4.38 -14.21
N PRO A 23 -11.36 -3.38 -14.26
CA PRO A 23 -11.15 -2.24 -15.15
C PRO A 23 -9.92 -1.43 -14.70
N ALA A 24 -9.22 -0.85 -15.68
CA ALA A 24 -7.91 -0.24 -15.49
C ALA A 24 -7.93 0.91 -14.45
N ASP A 25 -9.04 1.65 -14.38
CA ASP A 25 -9.26 2.72 -13.41
C ASP A 25 -9.28 2.21 -11.96
N VAL A 26 -9.83 1.01 -11.72
CA VAL A 26 -9.85 0.36 -10.41
C VAL A 26 -8.47 -0.14 -10.03
N VAL A 27 -7.75 -0.78 -10.97
CA VAL A 27 -6.38 -1.25 -10.73
C VAL A 27 -5.45 -0.07 -10.42
N GLU A 28 -5.59 1.03 -11.15
CA GLU A 28 -4.80 2.24 -10.96
C GLU A 28 -5.13 2.93 -9.63
N LYS A 29 -6.42 3.06 -9.27
CA LYS A 29 -6.82 3.56 -7.95
C LYS A 29 -6.27 2.70 -6.81
N GLU A 30 -6.31 1.38 -6.92
CA GLU A 30 -5.77 0.47 -5.90
C GLU A 30 -4.24 0.62 -5.80
N LYS A 31 -3.52 0.77 -6.92
CA LYS A 31 -2.07 1.07 -6.95
C LYS A 31 -1.73 2.42 -6.30
N GLN A 32 -2.54 3.43 -6.55
CA GLN A 32 -2.34 4.76 -5.98
C GLN A 32 -2.58 4.73 -4.46
N LYS A 33 -3.65 4.08 -4.03
CA LYS A 33 -4.01 3.90 -2.62
C LYS A 33 -2.93 3.16 -1.83
N ILE A 34 -2.36 2.09 -2.39
CA ILE A 34 -1.27 1.38 -1.70
C ILE A 34 -0.01 2.23 -1.63
N SER A 35 0.31 3.01 -2.66
CA SER A 35 1.46 3.93 -2.64
C SER A 35 1.35 4.98 -1.53
N GLU A 36 0.19 5.61 -1.37
CA GLU A 36 -0.08 6.55 -0.27
C GLU A 36 0.02 5.88 1.11
N HIS A 37 -0.49 4.65 1.21
CA HIS A 37 -0.42 3.87 2.45
C HIS A 37 1.02 3.44 2.78
N GLN A 38 1.83 3.10 1.80
CA GLN A 38 3.25 2.81 2.00
C GLN A 38 4.03 4.08 2.38
N ALA A 39 3.77 5.20 1.71
CA ALA A 39 4.48 6.47 1.94
C ALA A 39 4.33 6.97 3.38
N ALA A 40 3.10 7.15 3.88
CA ALA A 40 2.95 7.62 5.27
C ALA A 40 3.29 6.54 6.32
N LEU A 41 3.38 5.25 5.94
CA LEU A 41 3.89 4.23 6.87
C LEU A 41 5.41 4.37 7.01
N LYS A 42 6.12 4.57 5.90
CA LYS A 42 7.54 4.88 5.89
C LYS A 42 7.84 6.16 6.67
N GLU A 43 7.00 7.18 6.55
CA GLU A 43 7.15 8.42 7.32
C GLU A 43 7.00 8.18 8.82
N LEU A 44 5.95 7.46 9.24
CA LEU A 44 5.74 7.07 10.64
C LEU A 44 6.91 6.24 11.19
N GLN A 45 7.41 5.26 10.43
CA GLN A 45 8.59 4.49 10.83
C GLN A 45 9.85 5.36 10.93
N THR A 46 10.01 6.32 10.02
CA THR A 46 11.14 7.27 10.06
C THR A 46 11.07 8.14 11.31
N GLN A 47 9.89 8.69 11.64
CA GLN A 47 9.68 9.47 12.86
C GLN A 47 9.91 8.61 14.12
N MET A 48 9.39 7.38 14.14
CA MET A 48 9.61 6.46 15.25
C MET A 48 11.09 6.13 15.46
N ASN A 49 11.84 5.91 14.37
CA ASN A 49 13.28 5.65 14.44
C ASN A 49 14.07 6.86 14.95
N LYS A 50 13.69 8.08 14.55
CA LYS A 50 14.29 9.31 15.10
C LYS A 50 14.06 9.41 16.61
N ILE A 51 12.85 9.13 17.07
CA ILE A 51 12.52 9.14 18.50
C ILE A 51 13.30 8.07 19.27
N LYS A 52 13.44 6.87 18.71
CA LYS A 52 14.22 5.77 19.33
C LYS A 52 15.73 6.04 19.38
N ALA A 53 16.23 6.93 18.53
CA ALA A 53 17.65 7.28 18.46
C ALA A 53 18.03 8.45 19.38
N LEU A 54 17.06 9.03 20.09
CA LEU A 54 17.24 10.01 21.18
C LEU A 54 17.31 9.29 22.52
#